data_AF-B4IQR0-F1
#
_entry.id   AF-B4IQR0-F1
#
_cell.length_a   1.000
_cell.length_b   1.000
_cell.length_c   1.000
_cell.angle_alpha   90.00
_cell.angle_beta   90.00
_cell.angle_gamma   90.00
#
_symmetry.space_group_name_H-M   'P 1'
#
loop_
_entity.id
_entity.type
_entity.pdbx_description
1 polymer ?
#
loop_
_entity_poly.entity_id
_entity_poly.type
_entity_poly.pdbx_seq_one_letter_code
_entity_poly.pdbx_strand_id
1 'polypeptide(L)' 'QEVWITIGSMLVKMEREKALELLKKDQQQIEQQINLIYSDQKVLVNKHRDLEFKSPFSGTHLKPLEKKEFDTLKAHLPLL' A
#
# COMPACT_ATOMS: atom_id res chain seq x y z
N GLN A 1 27.30 -0.55 9.65
CA GLN A 1 26.89 -1.97 9.62
C GLN A 1 26.47 -2.32 8.20
N GLU A 2 27.08 -3.35 7.60
CA GLU A 2 26.67 -3.84 6.29
C GLU A 2 25.51 -4.84 6.41
N VAL A 3 24.64 -4.87 5.42
CA VAL A 3 23.49 -5.78 5.31
C VAL A 3 23.51 -6.47 3.95
N TRP A 4 22.83 -7.61 3.87
CA TRP A 4 22.62 -8.33 2.63
C TRP A 4 21.19 -8.09 2.15
N ILE A 5 21.03 -7.77 0.87
CA ILE A 5 19.73 -7.62 0.21
C ILE A 5 19.69 -8.46 -1.05
N THR A 6 18.53 -9.01 -1.36
CA THR A 6 18.28 -9.76 -2.59
C THR A 6 17.72 -8.84 -3.66
N ILE A 7 18.37 -8.78 -4.81
CA ILE A 7 17.86 -8.08 -6.01
C ILE A 7 17.71 -9.15 -7.09
N GLY A 8 16.45 -9.55 -7.37
CA GLY A 8 16.17 -10.70 -8.22
C GLY A 8 16.78 -11.99 -7.64
N SER A 9 17.64 -12.65 -8.41
CA SER A 9 18.37 -13.85 -7.99
C SER A 9 19.75 -13.57 -7.39
N MET A 10 20.13 -12.29 -7.21
CA MET A 10 21.45 -11.89 -6.72
C MET A 10 21.40 -11.46 -5.26
N LEU A 11 22.39 -11.89 -4.49
CA LEU A 11 22.62 -11.43 -3.12
C LEU A 11 23.70 -10.33 -3.13
N VAL A 12 23.33 -9.13 -2.71
CA VAL A 12 24.22 -7.95 -2.74
C VAL A 12 24.45 -7.46 -1.32
N LYS A 13 25.73 -7.23 -0.98
CA LYS A 13 26.11 -6.59 0.28
C LYS A 13 26.11 -5.09 0.10
N MET A 14 25.47 -4.36 1.00
CA MET A 14 25.47 -2.89 0.98
C MET A 14 25.40 -2.32 2.38
N GLU A 15 25.71 -1.03 2.49
CA GLU A 15 25.56 -0.29 3.73
C GLU A 15 24.08 -0.22 4.14
N ARG A 16 23.83 -0.36 5.45
CA ARG A 16 22.47 -0.30 6.02
C ARG A 16 21.71 0.95 5.63
N GLU A 17 22.31 2.12 5.66
CA GLU A 17 21.62 3.38 5.36
C GLU A 17 21.13 3.41 3.91
N LYS A 18 21.99 3.00 2.97
CA LYS A 18 21.64 2.88 1.56
C LYS A 18 20.55 1.84 1.31
N ALA A 19 20.58 0.72 2.01
CA ALA A 19 19.51 -0.29 1.94
C ALA A 19 18.16 0.27 2.43
N LEU A 20 18.16 1.03 3.53
CA LEU A 20 16.96 1.65 4.06
C LEU A 20 16.40 2.73 3.13
N GLU A 21 17.27 3.54 2.53
CA GLU A 21 16.85 4.54 1.55
C GLU A 21 16.21 3.89 0.32
N LEU A 22 16.81 2.82 -0.19
CA LEU A 22 16.28 2.03 -1.30
C LEU A 22 14.87 1.50 -0.97
N LEU A 23 14.70 0.85 0.17
CA LEU A 23 13.41 0.31 0.59
C LEU A 23 12.33 1.40 0.76
N LYS A 24 12.70 2.57 1.31
CA LYS A 24 11.78 3.71 1.45
C LYS A 24 11.34 4.25 0.10
N LYS A 25 12.27 4.35 -0.85
CA LYS A 25 11.98 4.80 -2.22
C LYS A 25 11.06 3.82 -2.95
N ASP A 26 11.32 2.52 -2.82
CA ASP A 26 10.47 1.48 -3.40
C ASP A 26 9.06 1.54 -2.81
N GLN A 27 8.94 1.72 -1.49
CA GLN A 27 7.65 1.88 -0.84
C GLN A 27 6.87 3.08 -1.40
N GLN A 28 7.52 4.23 -1.56
CA GLN A 28 6.89 5.42 -2.15
C GLN A 28 6.44 5.17 -3.60
N GLN A 29 7.27 4.52 -4.41
CA GLN A 29 6.94 4.20 -5.79
C GLN A 29 5.73 3.24 -5.88
N ILE A 30 5.70 2.21 -5.03
CA ILE A 30 4.56 1.27 -4.97
C ILE A 30 3.28 2.00 -4.57
N GLU A 31 3.34 2.88 -3.58
CA GLU A 31 2.19 3.67 -3.13
C GLU A 31 1.65 4.57 -4.25
N GLN A 32 2.54 5.22 -5.02
CA GLN A 32 2.14 6.01 -6.19
C GLN A 32 1.44 5.14 -7.25
N GLN A 33 1.97 3.97 -7.56
CA GLN A 33 1.36 3.05 -8.54
C GLN A 33 0.00 2.54 -8.08
N ILE A 34 -0.14 2.21 -6.80
CA ILE A 34 -1.43 1.82 -6.20
C ILE A 34 -2.47 2.93 -6.42
N ASN A 35 -2.10 4.19 -6.15
CA ASN A 35 -3.01 5.32 -6.33
C ASN A 35 -3.43 5.52 -7.79
N LEU A 36 -2.51 5.33 -8.75
CA LEU A 36 -2.83 5.38 -10.19
C LEU A 36 -3.80 4.26 -10.58
N ILE A 37 -3.56 3.03 -10.12
CA ILE A 37 -4.46 1.91 -10.38
C ILE A 37 -5.85 2.19 -9.79
N TYR A 38 -5.93 2.74 -8.59
CA TYR A 38 -7.21 3.10 -7.98
C TYR A 38 -7.94 4.21 -8.72
N SER A 39 -7.24 5.24 -9.23
CA SER A 39 -7.88 6.28 -10.03
C SER A 39 -8.47 5.70 -11.32
N ASP A 40 -7.72 4.83 -12.00
CA ASP A 40 -8.16 4.21 -13.24
C ASP A 40 -9.34 3.28 -13.00
N GLN A 41 -9.26 2.45 -11.96
CA GLN A 41 -10.35 1.58 -11.55
C GLN A 41 -11.61 2.39 -11.22
N LYS A 42 -11.49 3.50 -10.51
CA LYS A 42 -12.64 4.35 -10.17
C LYS A 42 -13.33 4.90 -11.41
N VAL A 43 -12.56 5.36 -12.40
CA VAL A 43 -13.11 5.85 -13.68
C VAL A 43 -13.85 4.73 -14.42
N LEU A 44 -13.25 3.55 -14.53
CA LEU A 44 -13.84 2.40 -15.23
C LEU A 44 -15.12 1.90 -14.53
N VAL A 45 -15.08 1.77 -13.21
CA VAL A 45 -16.23 1.33 -12.41
C VAL A 45 -17.37 2.35 -12.48
N ASN A 46 -17.07 3.64 -12.41
CA ASN A 46 -18.10 4.68 -12.56
C ASN A 46 -18.75 4.62 -13.94
N LYS A 47 -17.96 4.51 -15.01
CA LYS A 47 -18.50 4.34 -16.37
C LYS A 47 -19.47 3.16 -16.45
N HIS A 48 -19.14 2.03 -15.82
CA HIS A 48 -20.04 0.87 -15.78
C HIS A 48 -21.31 1.14 -14.97
N ARG A 49 -21.18 1.76 -13.80
CA ARG A 49 -22.32 2.10 -12.94
C ARG A 49 -23.26 3.11 -13.59
N ASP A 50 -22.72 4.07 -14.34
CA ASP A 50 -23.51 5.04 -15.10
C ASP A 50 -24.37 4.33 -16.15
N LEU A 51 -23.82 3.31 -16.84
CA LEU A 51 -24.59 2.46 -17.77
C LEU A 51 -25.68 1.64 -17.07
N GLU A 52 -25.45 1.26 -15.81
CA GLU A 52 -26.41 0.53 -14.98
C GLU A 52 -27.38 1.44 -14.21
N PHE A 53 -27.32 2.77 -14.41
CA PHE A 53 -28.07 3.77 -13.65
C PHE A 53 -27.89 3.65 -12.12
N LYS A 54 -26.70 3.23 -11.68
CA LYS A 54 -26.33 3.10 -10.26
C LYS A 54 -25.55 4.32 -9.78
N SER A 55 -25.56 4.55 -8.46
CA SER A 55 -24.80 5.64 -7.85
C SER A 55 -23.28 5.45 -8.01
N PRO A 56 -22.51 6.55 -8.11
CA PRO A 56 -21.05 6.50 -8.28
C PRO A 56 -20.35 5.66 -7.21
N PHE A 57 -19.24 5.04 -7.58
CA PHE A 57 -18.40 4.26 -6.69
C PHE A 57 -17.67 5.16 -5.68
N SER A 58 -17.96 4.91 -4.39
CA SER A 58 -17.37 5.59 -3.25
C SER A 58 -15.97 5.10 -2.88
N GLY A 59 -15.49 4.01 -3.51
CA GLY A 59 -14.16 3.45 -3.27
C GLY A 59 -14.12 2.38 -2.19
N THR A 60 -12.97 1.72 -2.08
CA THR A 60 -12.62 0.74 -1.03
C THR A 60 -11.34 1.19 -0.33
N HIS A 61 -11.17 2.49 -0.03
CA HIS A 61 -9.94 3.13 0.50
C HIS A 61 -9.49 2.59 1.87
N LEU A 62 -9.24 1.29 1.93
CA LEU A 62 -8.75 0.53 3.06
C LEU A 62 -7.26 0.79 3.14
N LYS A 63 -6.88 1.66 4.06
CA LYS A 63 -5.49 1.76 4.47
C LYS A 63 -5.20 0.62 5.46
N PRO A 64 -4.02 0.00 5.40
CA PRO A 64 -3.59 -0.87 6.48
C PRO A 64 -3.60 -0.08 7.79
N LEU A 65 -4.11 -0.69 8.86
CA LEU A 65 -4.13 -0.09 10.19
C LEU A 65 -2.71 0.23 10.63
N GLU A 66 -2.49 1.46 11.08
CA GLU A 66 -1.24 1.80 11.74
C GLU A 66 -1.10 1.02 13.05
N LYS A 67 0.13 0.79 13.50
CA LYS A 67 0.38 0.09 14.78
C LYS A 67 -0.45 0.67 15.93
N LYS A 68 -0.53 2.00 16.03
CA LYS A 68 -1.32 2.69 17.06
C LYS A 68 -2.81 2.41 16.94
N GLU A 69 -3.33 2.38 15.72
CA GLU A 69 -4.76 2.10 15.48
C GLU A 69 -5.07 0.65 15.83
N PHE A 70 -4.18 -0.28 15.46
CA PHE A 70 -4.30 -1.71 15.80
C PHE A 70 -4.19 -1.96 17.31
N ASP A 71 -3.24 -1.32 17.99
CA ASP A 71 -3.06 -1.41 19.45
C ASP A 71 -4.29 -0.87 20.19
N THR A 72 -4.86 0.24 19.69
CA THR A 72 -6.12 0.80 20.22
C THR A 72 -7.29 -0.15 19.98
N LEU A 73 -7.35 -0.79 18.82
CA LEU A 73 -8.35 -1.79 18.47
C LEU A 73 -8.29 -2.97 19.43
N LYS A 74 -7.09 -3.50 19.70
CA LYS A 74 -6.88 -4.60 20.64
C LYS A 74 -7.25 -4.25 22.08
N ALA A 75 -6.99 -3.01 22.50
CA ALA A 75 -7.33 -2.56 23.85
C ALA A 75 -8.84 -2.40 24.08
N HIS A 76 -9.62 -2.10 23.03
CA HIS A 76 -11.04 -1.75 23.14
C HIS A 76 -12.01 -2.77 22.54
N LEU A 77 -11.54 -3.77 21.79
CA LEU A 77 -12.36 -4.90 21.33
C LEU A 77 -12.09 -6.16 22.17
N PRO A 78 -13.07 -6.64 22.96
CA PRO A 78 -12.90 -7.78 23.87
C PRO A 78 -12.83 -9.16 23.17
N LEU A 79 -12.63 -9.22 21.84
CA LEU A 79 -12.67 -10.45 21.04
C LEU A 79 -11.38 -10.71 20.23
N LEU A 80 -10.26 -10.03 20.52
CA LEU A 80 -8.93 -10.30 19.94
C LEU A 80 -7.86 -10.53 21.02
#